data_AF-A0A651F130-F1
#
_entry.id   AF-A0A651F130-F1
#
_cell.length_a   1.000
_cell.length_b   1.000
_cell.length_c   1.000
_cell.angle_alpha   90.00
_cell.angle_beta   90.00
_cell.angle_gamma   90.00
#
_symmetry.space_group_name_H-M   'P 1'
#
loop_
_entity.id
_entity.type
_entity.pdbx_description
1 polymer ?
#
loop_
_entity_poly.entity_id
_entity_poly.type
_entity_poly.pdbx_seq_one_letter_code
_entity_poly.pdbx_strand_id
1 'polypeptide(L)'
;SCAVALEAVRDEAGLGRTVAQVRSERERLTAQLRGHGWRVLPSEANFILARSSRSVWLRDALAGLGIAVRDFPGNEHLADALRITCPANETDFARLTHAIDAALAPEAVLLDLDGVLADVSRSYRRAIVETAAAYGVEITAQDIARAKALGNANNDWILTQRLLAQRGIDRPLAEVTERFERIYQGTDDNPGLRMTETLIGDRAALERLRARTRLAIVTGRPRFDAQRFLEEQGIADCFEQVIALEDGPSKPDPAPVRCALERMGVSRAWMVGDTPDDMRSARAAGVVPVGIPAPNDTREEAERTLFASGAARVLRSLDELLEVLPS
;
A
#
# COMPACT_ATOMS: atom_id res chain seq x y z
N SER A 1 -10.29 -8.12 -54.99
CA SER A 1 -11.53 -7.33 -54.93
C SER A 1 -12.51 -7.81 -53.85
N CYS A 2 -12.80 -9.11 -53.67
CA CYS A 2 -13.64 -9.57 -52.53
C CYS A 2 -12.97 -9.52 -51.14
N ALA A 3 -11.66 -9.79 -51.04
CA ALA A 3 -10.96 -9.81 -49.74
C ALA A 3 -10.95 -8.44 -49.05
N VAL A 4 -10.69 -7.36 -49.80
CA VAL A 4 -10.66 -5.98 -49.30
C VAL A 4 -12.07 -5.51 -48.87
N ALA A 5 -13.12 -5.91 -49.59
CA ALA A 5 -14.50 -5.58 -49.21
C ALA A 5 -14.95 -6.33 -47.95
N LEU A 6 -14.56 -7.60 -47.79
CA LEU A 6 -14.81 -8.38 -46.58
C LEU A 6 -14.04 -7.85 -45.37
N GLU A 7 -12.82 -7.36 -45.59
CA GLU A 7 -11.99 -6.74 -44.56
C GLU A 7 -12.57 -5.39 -44.14
N ALA A 8 -12.98 -4.53 -45.07
CA ALA A 8 -13.67 -3.27 -44.79
C ALA A 8 -15.00 -3.46 -44.03
N VAL A 9 -15.80 -4.48 -44.38
CA VAL A 9 -17.05 -4.80 -43.67
C VAL A 9 -16.77 -5.37 -42.27
N ARG A 10 -15.71 -6.16 -42.11
CA ARG A 10 -15.25 -6.63 -40.78
C ARG A 10 -14.73 -5.48 -39.93
N ASP A 11 -14.06 -4.50 -40.55
CA ASP A 11 -13.54 -3.30 -39.91
C ASP A 11 -14.66 -2.33 -39.52
N GLU A 12 -15.69 -2.15 -40.36
CA GLU A 12 -16.91 -1.40 -40.03
C GLU A 12 -17.72 -2.07 -38.91
N ALA A 13 -17.91 -3.39 -38.96
CA ALA A 13 -18.59 -4.13 -37.90
C ALA A 13 -17.78 -4.14 -36.60
N GLY A 14 -16.44 -4.16 -36.69
CA GLY A 14 -15.52 -4.00 -35.58
C GLY A 14 -15.63 -2.61 -34.95
N LEU A 15 -15.57 -1.56 -35.76
CA LEU A 15 -15.73 -0.17 -35.36
C LEU A 15 -17.09 0.08 -34.70
N GLY A 16 -18.17 -0.45 -35.27
CA GLY A 16 -19.51 -0.36 -34.71
C GLY A 16 -19.62 -1.00 -33.32
N ARG A 17 -19.02 -2.18 -33.12
CA ARG A 17 -18.94 -2.83 -31.80
C ARG A 17 -18.14 -1.99 -30.81
N THR A 18 -16.98 -1.46 -31.21
CA THR A 18 -16.14 -0.61 -30.36
C THR A 18 -16.88 0.68 -29.95
N VAL A 19 -17.58 1.33 -30.88
CA VAL A 19 -18.37 2.53 -30.58
C VAL A 19 -19.51 2.22 -29.61
N ALA A 20 -20.22 1.11 -29.80
CA ALA A 20 -21.28 0.68 -28.88
C ALA A 20 -20.73 0.38 -27.49
N GLN A 21 -19.58 -0.30 -27.39
CA GLN A 21 -18.90 -0.60 -26.14
C GLN A 21 -18.49 0.69 -25.41
N VAL A 22 -17.83 1.63 -26.11
CA VAL A 22 -17.43 2.92 -25.54
C VAL A 22 -18.63 3.71 -25.02
N ARG A 23 -19.77 3.70 -25.75
CA ARG A 23 -20.99 4.36 -25.28
C ARG A 23 -21.52 3.74 -23.99
N SER A 24 -21.60 2.41 -23.92
CA SER A 24 -22.00 1.67 -22.72
C SER A 24 -21.07 1.92 -21.53
N GLU A 25 -19.75 1.84 -21.74
CA GLU A 25 -18.74 2.14 -20.71
C GLU A 25 -18.88 3.57 -20.20
N ARG A 26 -19.11 4.53 -21.10
CA ARG A 26 -19.33 5.92 -20.72
C ARG A 26 -20.59 6.11 -19.88
N GLU A 27 -21.70 5.45 -20.22
CA GLU A 27 -22.92 5.53 -19.43
C GLU A 27 -22.71 4.96 -18.02
N ARG A 28 -22.09 3.77 -17.92
CA ARG A 28 -21.75 3.11 -16.65
C ARG A 28 -20.81 3.95 -15.79
N LEU A 29 -19.71 4.43 -16.35
CA LEU A 29 -18.73 5.25 -15.63
C LEU A 29 -19.29 6.62 -15.24
N THR A 30 -20.17 7.21 -16.07
CA THR A 30 -20.90 8.43 -15.72
C THR A 30 -21.80 8.21 -14.50
N ALA A 31 -22.56 7.11 -14.49
CA ALA A 31 -23.43 6.77 -13.37
C ALA A 31 -22.62 6.54 -12.08
N GLN A 32 -21.52 5.79 -12.17
CA GLN A 32 -20.63 5.53 -11.03
C GLN A 32 -20.05 6.82 -10.44
N LEU A 33 -19.43 7.67 -11.27
CA LEU A 33 -18.82 8.92 -10.79
C LEU A 33 -19.87 9.87 -10.18
N ARG A 34 -21.06 9.96 -10.79
CA ARG A 34 -22.19 10.73 -10.21
C ARG A 34 -22.64 10.16 -8.86
N GLY A 35 -22.64 8.83 -8.70
CA GLY A 35 -22.92 8.17 -7.43
C GLY A 35 -21.94 8.57 -6.33
N HIS A 36 -20.68 8.83 -6.69
CA HIS A 36 -19.65 9.39 -5.80
C HIS A 36 -19.67 10.92 -5.68
N GLY A 37 -20.74 11.59 -6.16
CA GLY A 37 -20.90 13.04 -6.08
C GLY A 37 -20.09 13.84 -7.11
N TRP A 38 -19.55 13.22 -8.14
CA TRP A 38 -18.79 13.93 -9.18
C TRP A 38 -19.71 14.58 -10.20
N ARG A 39 -19.32 15.78 -10.63
CA ARG A 39 -19.98 16.46 -11.76
C ARG A 39 -19.38 15.96 -13.07
N VAL A 40 -20.13 15.12 -13.78
CA VAL A 40 -19.74 14.62 -15.12
C VAL A 40 -20.22 15.57 -16.20
N LEU A 41 -19.29 16.03 -17.05
CA LEU A 41 -19.54 16.95 -18.17
C LEU A 41 -19.83 16.19 -19.48
N PRO A 42 -20.62 16.78 -20.41
CA PRO A 42 -20.80 16.21 -21.75
C PRO A 42 -19.45 15.94 -22.42
N SER A 43 -19.33 14.76 -23.01
CA SER A 43 -18.13 14.30 -23.72
C SER A 43 -18.58 13.66 -25.04
N GLU A 44 -17.80 13.71 -26.12
CA GLU A 44 -18.20 13.11 -27.42
C GLU A 44 -17.26 12.00 -27.91
N ALA A 45 -16.10 11.83 -27.29
CA ALA A 45 -15.12 10.81 -27.65
C ALA A 45 -15.11 9.61 -26.67
N ASN A 46 -14.03 8.83 -26.68
CA ASN A 46 -13.78 7.66 -25.83
C ASN A 46 -13.33 8.01 -24.40
N PHE A 47 -13.86 9.08 -23.82
CA PHE A 47 -13.51 9.49 -22.47
C PHE A 47 -14.69 10.19 -21.78
N ILE A 48 -14.55 10.33 -20.47
CA ILE A 48 -15.39 11.20 -19.63
C ILE A 48 -14.53 12.32 -19.06
N LEU A 49 -15.08 13.53 -19.07
CA LEU A 49 -14.57 14.64 -18.27
C LEU A 49 -15.42 14.79 -17.01
N ALA A 50 -14.83 14.60 -15.84
CA ALA A 50 -15.51 14.70 -14.56
C ALA A 50 -14.79 15.65 -13.61
N ARG A 51 -15.54 16.34 -12.74
CA ARG A 51 -15.03 17.33 -11.80
C ARG A 51 -15.39 17.01 -10.37
N SER A 52 -14.44 17.21 -9.46
CA SER A 52 -14.60 17.07 -8.01
C SER A 52 -13.43 17.71 -7.26
N SER A 53 -13.66 18.17 -6.03
CA SER A 53 -12.58 18.54 -5.10
C SER A 53 -11.60 17.39 -4.82
N ARG A 54 -12.01 16.15 -5.10
CA ARG A 54 -11.19 14.93 -4.96
C ARG A 54 -10.42 14.54 -6.22
N SER A 55 -10.35 15.40 -7.25
CA SER A 55 -9.64 15.13 -8.50
C SER A 55 -8.19 14.68 -8.30
N VAL A 56 -7.46 15.39 -7.45
CA VAL A 56 -6.06 15.10 -7.13
C VAL A 56 -5.94 13.72 -6.49
N TRP A 57 -6.76 13.45 -5.46
CA TRP A 57 -6.77 12.15 -4.78
C TRP A 57 -7.10 10.99 -5.74
N LEU A 58 -8.15 11.12 -6.56
CA LEU A 58 -8.51 10.04 -7.47
C LEU A 58 -7.43 9.80 -8.53
N ARG A 59 -6.84 10.86 -9.09
CA ARG A 59 -5.72 10.73 -10.04
C ARG A 59 -4.56 9.95 -9.40
N ASP A 60 -4.19 10.34 -8.19
CA ASP A 60 -3.07 9.77 -7.46
C ASP A 60 -3.32 8.30 -7.08
N ALA A 61 -4.53 7.98 -6.59
CA ALA A 61 -4.95 6.62 -6.28
C ALA A 61 -4.97 5.71 -7.51
N LEU A 62 -5.51 6.19 -8.63
CA LEU A 62 -5.51 5.46 -9.90
C LEU A 62 -4.08 5.25 -10.40
N ALA A 63 -3.21 6.27 -10.31
CA ALA A 63 -1.80 6.15 -10.69
C ALA A 63 -1.06 5.10 -9.84
N GLY A 64 -1.30 5.07 -8.53
CA GLY A 64 -0.75 4.04 -7.62
C GLY A 64 -1.18 2.62 -7.99
N LEU A 65 -2.40 2.47 -8.51
CA LEU A 65 -2.90 1.20 -9.06
C LEU A 65 -2.43 0.92 -10.49
N GLY A 66 -1.65 1.81 -11.11
CA GLY A 66 -1.18 1.70 -12.49
C GLY A 66 -2.23 2.03 -13.54
N ILE A 67 -3.12 2.98 -13.26
CA ILE A 67 -4.14 3.50 -14.16
C ILE A 67 -3.88 4.99 -14.38
N ALA A 68 -3.46 5.34 -15.60
CA ALA A 68 -3.22 6.73 -15.95
C ALA A 68 -4.54 7.42 -16.32
N VAL A 69 -4.78 8.58 -15.69
CA VAL A 69 -5.83 9.52 -16.08
C VAL A 69 -5.20 10.88 -16.33
N ARG A 70 -5.85 11.73 -17.13
CA ARG A 70 -5.31 13.03 -17.50
C ARG A 70 -5.93 14.13 -16.64
N ASP A 71 -5.07 14.96 -16.06
CA ASP A 71 -5.42 16.22 -15.40
C ASP A 71 -5.06 17.42 -16.31
N PHE A 72 -5.22 18.63 -15.78
CA PHE A 72 -5.06 19.89 -16.52
C PHE A 72 -4.23 20.91 -15.73
N PRO A 73 -2.93 20.64 -15.49
CA PRO A 73 -2.07 21.55 -14.74
C PRO A 73 -1.97 22.92 -15.45
N GLY A 74 -2.03 23.99 -14.65
CA GLY A 74 -1.96 25.37 -15.15
C GLY A 74 -3.26 25.90 -15.77
N ASN A 75 -4.33 25.11 -15.82
CA ASN A 75 -5.66 25.58 -16.25
C ASN A 75 -6.59 25.73 -15.05
N GLU A 76 -6.73 26.97 -14.54
CA GLU A 76 -7.57 27.27 -13.38
C GLU A 76 -9.04 26.84 -13.55
N HIS A 77 -9.56 26.84 -14.78
CA HIS A 77 -10.95 26.46 -15.05
C HIS A 77 -11.18 24.94 -14.99
N LEU A 78 -10.12 24.14 -15.06
CA LEU A 78 -10.13 22.67 -15.08
C LEU A 78 -9.25 22.06 -13.97
N ALA A 79 -8.86 22.84 -12.96
CA ALA A 79 -7.97 22.39 -11.89
C ALA A 79 -8.55 21.21 -11.08
N ASP A 80 -9.87 21.10 -11.00
CA ASP A 80 -10.64 20.05 -10.33
C ASP A 80 -11.15 18.97 -11.31
N ALA A 81 -10.71 18.98 -12.58
CA ALA A 81 -11.20 18.10 -13.62
C ALA A 81 -10.24 16.93 -13.91
N LEU A 82 -10.81 15.76 -14.18
CA LEU A 82 -10.11 14.59 -14.71
C LEU A 82 -10.74 14.15 -16.03
N ARG A 83 -9.88 13.84 -17.00
CA ARG A 83 -10.23 13.12 -18.22
C ARG A 83 -9.88 11.65 -18.05
N ILE A 84 -10.92 10.81 -18.01
CA ILE A 84 -10.82 9.37 -17.80
C ILE A 84 -11.19 8.66 -19.10
N THR A 85 -10.26 7.92 -19.68
CA THR A 85 -10.45 7.18 -20.93
C THR A 85 -11.28 5.92 -20.70
N CYS A 86 -12.25 5.66 -21.56
CA CYS A 86 -12.98 4.39 -21.62
C CYS A 86 -12.15 3.40 -22.47
N PRO A 87 -11.72 2.26 -21.92
CA PRO A 87 -10.76 1.36 -22.56
C PRO A 87 -11.34 0.57 -23.74
N ALA A 88 -12.67 0.52 -23.90
CA ALA A 88 -13.35 -0.33 -24.88
C ALA A 88 -13.00 -1.83 -24.71
N ASN A 89 -12.76 -2.24 -23.48
CA ASN A 89 -12.36 -3.59 -23.07
C ASN A 89 -12.96 -3.87 -21.69
N GLU A 90 -13.76 -4.94 -21.55
CA GLU A 90 -14.50 -5.21 -20.32
C GLU A 90 -13.57 -5.50 -19.12
N THR A 91 -12.43 -6.15 -19.33
CA THR A 91 -11.46 -6.43 -18.25
C THR A 91 -10.82 -5.15 -17.73
N ASP A 92 -10.35 -4.28 -18.63
CA ASP A 92 -9.77 -3.00 -18.25
C ASP A 92 -10.82 -2.05 -17.66
N PHE A 93 -12.05 -2.12 -18.16
CA PHE A 93 -13.17 -1.34 -17.63
C PHE A 93 -13.56 -1.80 -16.21
N ALA A 94 -13.64 -3.12 -15.97
CA ALA A 94 -13.86 -3.68 -14.64
C ALA A 94 -12.73 -3.28 -13.68
N ARG A 95 -11.47 -3.31 -14.13
CA ARG A 95 -10.33 -2.84 -13.33
C ARG A 95 -10.42 -1.34 -13.01
N LEU A 96 -10.77 -0.50 -14.00
CA LEU A 96 -10.94 0.95 -13.81
C LEU A 96 -12.07 1.26 -12.81
N THR A 97 -13.23 0.65 -13.00
CA THR A 97 -14.40 0.88 -12.14
C THR A 97 -14.13 0.42 -10.71
N HIS A 98 -13.54 -0.76 -10.52
CA HIS A 98 -13.12 -1.23 -9.20
C HIS A 98 -12.11 -0.29 -8.54
N ALA A 99 -11.10 0.18 -9.28
CA ALA A 99 -10.09 1.10 -8.77
C ALA A 99 -10.69 2.46 -8.33
N ILE A 100 -11.68 2.97 -9.06
CA ILE A 100 -12.41 4.19 -8.67
C ILE A 100 -13.14 3.98 -7.35
N ASP A 101 -13.86 2.86 -7.19
CA ASP A 101 -14.57 2.58 -5.95
C ASP A 101 -13.60 2.35 -4.78
N ALA A 102 -12.49 1.64 -5.02
CA ALA A 102 -11.45 1.46 -4.00
C ALA A 102 -10.85 2.80 -3.55
N ALA A 103 -10.64 3.75 -4.46
CA ALA A 103 -10.16 5.08 -4.15
C ALA A 103 -11.20 5.96 -3.43
N LEU A 104 -12.48 5.87 -3.79
CA LEU A 104 -13.50 6.83 -3.32
C LEU A 104 -14.39 6.30 -2.20
N ALA A 105 -14.45 4.98 -2.00
CA ALA A 105 -15.28 4.33 -1.00
C ALA A 105 -14.63 3.00 -0.53
N PRO A 106 -13.44 3.05 0.12
CA PRO A 106 -12.82 1.86 0.68
C PRO A 106 -13.68 1.28 1.82
N GLU A 107 -13.76 -0.03 1.88
CA GLU A 107 -14.46 -0.79 2.91
C GLU A 107 -13.56 -1.02 4.13
N ALA A 108 -12.24 -1.04 3.89
CA ALA A 108 -11.24 -1.26 4.92
C ALA A 108 -9.95 -0.45 4.69
N VAL A 109 -9.21 -0.25 5.77
CA VAL A 109 -7.81 0.19 5.76
C VAL A 109 -6.96 -0.91 6.37
N LEU A 110 -5.97 -1.34 5.60
CA LEU A 110 -4.96 -2.31 6.00
C LEU A 110 -3.72 -1.54 6.45
N LEU A 111 -3.22 -1.80 7.65
CA LEU A 111 -2.07 -1.10 8.22
C LEU A 111 -0.90 -2.07 8.35
N ASP A 112 0.28 -1.66 7.92
CA ASP A 112 1.49 -2.29 8.45
C ASP A 112 1.61 -1.99 9.95
N LEU A 113 2.39 -2.81 10.65
CA LEU A 113 2.68 -2.64 12.06
C LEU A 113 3.95 -1.82 12.24
N ASP A 114 5.07 -2.30 11.70
CA ASP A 114 6.39 -1.68 11.90
C ASP A 114 6.50 -0.36 11.13
N GLY A 115 6.99 0.70 11.77
CA GLY A 115 7.15 2.01 11.12
C GLY A 115 5.84 2.79 10.92
N VAL A 116 4.67 2.13 11.01
CA VAL A 116 3.34 2.77 10.90
C VAL A 116 2.64 2.87 12.25
N LEU A 117 2.60 1.78 13.01
CA LEU A 117 1.96 1.70 14.33
C LEU A 117 2.98 1.48 15.45
N ALA A 118 4.06 0.75 15.19
CA ALA A 118 5.12 0.45 16.16
C ALA A 118 6.41 1.20 15.80
N ASP A 119 6.92 2.02 16.73
CA ASP A 119 8.25 2.59 16.59
C ASP A 119 9.29 1.53 16.94
N VAL A 120 9.84 0.92 15.89
CA VAL A 120 10.86 -0.13 15.97
C VAL A 120 12.30 0.40 15.83
N SER A 121 12.49 1.72 15.88
CA SER A 121 13.81 2.33 15.72
C SER A 121 14.82 1.88 16.79
N ARG A 122 14.34 1.55 17.99
CA ARG A 122 15.14 1.08 19.13
C ARG A 122 15.10 -0.42 19.35
N SER A 123 14.24 -1.14 18.63
CA SER A 123 14.07 -2.59 18.73
C SER A 123 14.70 -3.31 17.53
N TYR A 124 13.95 -3.56 16.45
CA TYR A 124 14.39 -4.33 15.28
C TYR A 124 15.65 -3.75 14.66
N ARG A 125 15.70 -2.42 14.42
CA ARG A 125 16.91 -1.79 13.84
C ARG A 125 18.14 -2.02 14.72
N ARG A 126 17.98 -1.99 16.04
CA ARG A 126 19.06 -2.24 17.00
C ARG A 126 19.41 -3.73 17.09
N ALA A 127 18.43 -4.63 16.98
CA ALA A 127 18.67 -6.08 16.92
C ALA A 127 19.47 -6.46 15.66
N ILE A 128 19.25 -5.81 14.51
CA ILE A 128 20.10 -5.98 13.31
C ILE A 128 21.54 -5.61 13.64
N VAL A 129 21.77 -4.43 14.23
CA VAL A 129 23.11 -3.93 14.57
C VAL A 129 23.81 -4.85 15.59
N GLU A 130 23.12 -5.23 16.67
CA GLU A 130 23.69 -6.07 17.72
C GLU A 130 23.95 -7.51 17.23
N THR A 131 23.09 -8.05 16.37
CA THR A 131 23.31 -9.35 15.73
C THR A 131 24.56 -9.29 14.85
N ALA A 132 24.70 -8.25 14.03
CA ALA A 132 25.88 -8.08 13.18
C ALA A 132 27.17 -7.89 13.98
N ALA A 133 27.13 -7.09 15.04
CA ALA A 133 28.26 -6.85 15.93
C ALA A 133 28.73 -8.14 16.62
N ALA A 134 27.81 -9.04 16.94
CA ALA A 134 28.11 -10.34 17.53
C ALA A 134 28.82 -11.31 16.55
N TYR A 135 28.85 -10.99 15.25
CA TYR A 135 29.68 -11.64 14.23
C TYR A 135 30.92 -10.81 13.85
N GLY A 136 31.23 -9.73 14.59
CA GLY A 136 32.37 -8.85 14.34
C GLY A 136 32.16 -7.88 13.19
N VAL A 137 30.90 -7.66 12.76
CA VAL A 137 30.56 -6.75 11.65
C VAL A 137 29.89 -5.50 12.18
N GLU A 138 30.40 -4.33 11.81
CA GLU A 138 29.75 -3.05 12.11
C GLU A 138 28.73 -2.70 11.02
N ILE A 139 27.47 -2.53 11.41
CA ILE A 139 26.38 -2.07 10.54
C ILE A 139 25.85 -0.74 11.07
N THR A 140 25.75 0.26 10.20
CA THR A 140 25.24 1.58 10.55
C THR A 140 23.73 1.69 10.29
N ALA A 141 23.06 2.67 10.90
CA ALA A 141 21.67 2.98 10.59
C ALA A 141 21.47 3.31 9.09
N GLN A 142 22.46 3.94 8.46
CA GLN A 142 22.42 4.26 7.04
C GLN A 142 22.54 3.02 6.15
N ASP A 143 23.29 1.98 6.58
CA ASP A 143 23.31 0.70 5.88
C ASP A 143 21.93 0.03 5.86
N ILE A 144 21.25 0.04 7.01
CA ILE A 144 19.89 -0.52 7.16
C ILE A 144 18.90 0.27 6.29
N ALA A 145 18.91 1.61 6.37
CA ALA A 145 18.03 2.47 5.58
C ALA A 145 18.20 2.23 4.08
N ARG A 146 19.45 2.19 3.59
CA ARG A 146 19.75 1.89 2.17
C ARG A 146 19.25 0.52 1.77
N ALA A 147 19.44 -0.49 2.60
CA ALA A 147 19.01 -1.85 2.30
C ALA A 147 17.48 -2.01 2.34
N LYS A 148 16.77 -1.29 3.21
CA LYS A 148 15.29 -1.24 3.20
C LYS A 148 14.74 -0.50 1.98
N ALA A 149 15.38 0.59 1.56
CA ALA A 149 15.00 1.34 0.36
C ALA A 149 15.13 0.52 -0.94
N LEU A 150 16.05 -0.45 -1.00
CA LEU A 150 16.17 -1.38 -2.13
C LEU A 150 15.04 -2.43 -2.19
N GLY A 151 14.26 -2.60 -1.12
CA GLY A 151 13.21 -3.61 -1.02
C GLY A 151 13.70 -5.02 -0.66
N ASN A 152 12.73 -5.95 -0.61
CA ASN A 152 12.92 -7.31 -0.10
C ASN A 152 13.56 -7.28 1.30
N ALA A 153 13.00 -6.44 2.16
CA ALA A 153 13.54 -6.09 3.47
C ALA A 153 12.45 -6.08 4.56
N ASN A 154 11.25 -6.56 4.24
CA ASN A 154 10.16 -6.73 5.19
C ASN A 154 10.43 -7.87 6.22
N ASN A 155 11.42 -8.72 5.98
CA ASN A 155 11.90 -9.71 6.95
C ASN A 155 13.29 -9.30 7.45
N ASP A 156 13.36 -8.81 8.69
CA ASP A 156 14.60 -8.26 9.26
C ASP A 156 15.67 -9.35 9.53
N TRP A 157 15.30 -10.64 9.65
CA TRP A 157 16.28 -11.73 9.72
C TRP A 157 16.99 -11.91 8.38
N ILE A 158 16.23 -11.95 7.28
CA ILE A 158 16.78 -12.04 5.92
C ILE A 158 17.62 -10.80 5.61
N LEU A 159 17.15 -9.61 6.01
CA LEU A 159 17.90 -8.37 5.87
C LEU A 159 19.24 -8.43 6.61
N THR A 160 19.24 -8.90 7.85
CA THR A 160 20.45 -9.06 8.67
C THR A 160 21.43 -10.04 8.02
N GLN A 161 20.95 -11.21 7.57
CA GLN A 161 21.77 -12.19 6.87
C GLN A 161 22.41 -11.60 5.60
N ARG A 162 21.63 -10.86 4.81
CA ARG A 162 22.10 -10.20 3.59
C ARG A 162 23.18 -9.15 3.90
N LEU A 163 23.00 -8.35 4.94
CA LEU A 163 23.98 -7.34 5.37
C LEU A 163 25.28 -7.99 5.85
N LEU A 164 25.20 -9.12 6.58
CA LEU A 164 26.37 -9.91 6.98
C LEU A 164 27.12 -10.46 5.75
N ALA A 165 26.40 -11.07 4.80
CA ALA A 165 26.98 -11.63 3.59
C ALA A 165 27.72 -10.56 2.75
N GLN A 166 27.18 -9.35 2.65
CA GLN A 166 27.82 -8.21 1.99
C GLN A 166 29.15 -7.79 2.65
N ARG A 167 29.37 -8.17 3.91
CA ARG A 167 30.60 -7.93 4.67
C ARG A 167 31.48 -9.18 4.78
N GLY A 168 31.21 -10.20 3.97
CA GLY A 168 32.01 -11.43 3.89
C GLY A 168 31.69 -12.46 4.98
N ILE A 169 30.62 -12.27 5.75
CA ILE A 169 30.17 -13.23 6.77
C ILE A 169 28.96 -13.98 6.23
N ASP A 170 29.19 -15.21 5.76
CA ASP A 170 28.13 -16.12 5.35
C ASP A 170 27.71 -17.00 6.52
N ARG A 171 26.44 -16.87 6.93
CA ARG A 171 25.86 -17.61 8.06
C ARG A 171 24.49 -18.14 7.67
N PRO A 172 24.12 -19.37 8.09
CA PRO A 172 22.78 -19.90 7.89
C PRO A 172 21.73 -18.95 8.49
N LEU A 173 20.60 -18.77 7.79
CA LEU A 173 19.51 -17.91 8.26
C LEU A 173 19.04 -18.31 9.65
N ALA A 174 18.98 -19.62 9.94
CA ALA A 174 18.58 -20.13 11.25
C ALA A 174 19.48 -19.62 12.40
N GLU A 175 20.80 -19.53 12.20
CA GLU A 175 21.72 -18.99 13.22
C GLU A 175 21.52 -17.49 13.42
N VAL A 176 21.34 -16.75 12.31
CA VAL A 176 21.08 -15.31 12.35
C VAL A 176 19.75 -15.04 13.07
N THR A 177 18.69 -15.77 12.72
CA THR A 177 17.38 -15.69 13.36
C THR A 177 17.46 -16.02 14.84
N GLU A 178 18.09 -17.12 15.24
CA GLU A 178 18.21 -17.49 16.65
C GLU A 178 18.93 -16.40 17.48
N ARG A 179 20.00 -15.83 16.93
CA ARG A 179 20.74 -14.75 17.60
C ARG A 179 19.94 -13.46 17.66
N PHE A 180 19.30 -13.08 16.57
CA PHE A 180 18.41 -11.93 16.49
C PHE A 180 17.28 -12.05 17.50
N GLU A 181 16.57 -13.19 17.52
CA GLU A 181 15.44 -13.43 18.43
C GLU A 181 15.89 -13.39 19.89
N ARG A 182 17.06 -13.92 20.23
CA ARG A 182 17.57 -13.81 21.61
C ARG A 182 17.78 -12.36 22.05
N ILE A 183 18.27 -11.48 21.17
CA ILE A 183 18.45 -10.04 21.44
C ILE A 183 17.09 -9.33 21.51
N TYR A 184 16.22 -9.61 20.55
CA TYR A 184 14.92 -8.97 20.43
C TYR A 184 13.96 -9.38 21.56
N GLN A 185 13.83 -10.69 21.82
CA GLN A 185 12.98 -11.27 22.87
C GLN A 185 13.52 -11.04 24.27
N GLY A 186 14.84 -11.05 24.41
CA GLY A 186 15.56 -10.99 25.67
C GLY A 186 15.86 -12.37 26.24
N THR A 187 16.52 -12.37 27.38
CA THR A 187 16.82 -13.55 28.19
C THR A 187 16.34 -13.32 29.63
N ASP A 188 16.40 -14.36 30.46
CA ASP A 188 16.02 -14.24 31.88
C ASP A 188 16.79 -13.12 32.60
N ASP A 189 18.05 -12.90 32.22
CA ASP A 189 18.95 -11.91 32.83
C ASP A 189 18.90 -10.52 32.17
N ASN A 190 18.35 -10.39 30.95
CA ASN A 190 18.39 -9.14 30.21
C ASN A 190 17.08 -8.91 29.43
N PRO A 191 16.34 -7.81 29.69
CA PRO A 191 15.12 -7.52 28.96
C PRO A 191 15.39 -7.36 27.46
N GLY A 192 14.52 -7.94 26.65
CA GLY A 192 14.62 -7.86 25.20
C GLY A 192 14.33 -6.48 24.65
N LEU A 193 14.91 -6.19 23.48
CA LEU A 193 14.71 -4.91 22.81
C LEU A 193 13.25 -4.66 22.41
N ARG A 194 12.42 -5.69 22.29
CA ARG A 194 10.96 -5.57 22.11
C ARG A 194 10.27 -4.68 23.15
N MET A 195 10.84 -4.56 24.35
CA MET A 195 10.30 -3.71 25.43
C MET A 195 10.58 -2.22 25.24
N THR A 196 11.35 -1.85 24.22
CA THR A 196 11.66 -0.45 23.90
C THR A 196 10.71 0.16 22.87
N GLU A 197 9.78 -0.64 22.33
CA GLU A 197 8.83 -0.22 21.32
C GLU A 197 7.72 0.65 21.91
N THR A 198 7.29 1.64 21.13
CA THR A 198 6.20 2.55 21.51
C THR A 198 5.19 2.66 20.38
N LEU A 199 3.94 2.93 20.72
CA LEU A 199 2.90 3.26 19.75
C LEU A 199 3.24 4.55 19.00
N ILE A 200 3.16 4.50 17.67
CA ILE A 200 3.16 5.67 16.78
C ILE A 200 1.72 6.18 16.68
N GLY A 201 1.52 7.45 17.03
CA GLY A 201 0.19 8.03 17.18
C GLY A 201 -0.43 7.65 18.53
N ASP A 202 -1.76 7.56 18.58
CA ASP A 202 -2.48 7.20 19.80
C ASP A 202 -3.71 6.33 19.50
N ARG A 203 -4.25 5.71 20.56
CA ARG A 203 -5.46 4.90 20.49
C ARG A 203 -6.66 5.69 19.97
N ALA A 204 -6.75 6.99 20.30
CA ALA A 204 -7.88 7.82 19.88
C ALA A 204 -7.92 8.02 18.36
N ALA A 205 -6.76 8.12 17.69
CA ALA A 205 -6.67 8.17 16.24
C ALA A 205 -7.16 6.86 15.59
N LEU A 206 -6.79 5.71 16.16
CA LEU A 206 -7.26 4.41 15.71
C LEU A 206 -8.77 4.23 15.93
N GLU A 207 -9.32 4.71 17.04
CA GLU A 207 -10.77 4.71 17.28
C GLU A 207 -11.52 5.59 16.29
N ARG A 208 -10.99 6.79 15.97
CA ARG A 208 -11.55 7.65 14.91
C ARG A 208 -11.52 6.97 13.55
N LEU A 209 -10.46 6.23 13.23
CA LEU A 209 -10.36 5.45 12.00
C LEU A 209 -11.38 4.32 11.99
N ARG A 210 -11.45 3.53 13.06
CA ARG A 210 -12.40 2.41 13.23
C ARG A 210 -13.85 2.86 13.13
N ALA A 211 -14.17 4.07 13.58
CA ALA A 211 -15.51 4.63 13.45
C ALA A 211 -15.93 4.90 11.99
N ARG A 212 -14.98 4.98 11.06
CA ARG A 212 -15.21 5.32 9.64
C ARG A 212 -14.94 4.17 8.68
N THR A 213 -14.11 3.21 9.06
CA THR A 213 -13.72 2.09 8.21
C THR A 213 -13.30 0.89 9.04
N ARG A 214 -13.26 -0.28 8.41
CA ARG A 214 -12.80 -1.52 9.04
C ARG A 214 -11.28 -1.55 9.03
N LEU A 215 -10.66 -1.99 10.11
CA LEU A 215 -9.20 -2.00 10.24
C LEU A 215 -8.67 -3.42 10.32
N ALA A 216 -7.56 -3.67 9.65
CA ALA A 216 -6.78 -4.89 9.80
C ALA A 216 -5.29 -4.59 9.72
N ILE A 217 -4.48 -5.51 10.26
CA ILE A 217 -3.02 -5.45 10.22
C ILE A 217 -2.50 -6.42 9.18
N VAL A 218 -1.49 -6.00 8.42
CA VAL A 218 -0.72 -6.85 7.50
C VAL A 218 0.77 -6.65 7.76
N THR A 219 1.36 -7.52 8.55
CA THR A 219 2.72 -7.36 9.09
C THR A 219 3.67 -8.50 8.70
N GLY A 220 4.97 -8.20 8.65
CA GLY A 220 6.04 -9.20 8.58
C GLY A 220 6.38 -9.86 9.92
N ARG A 221 5.79 -9.41 11.05
CA ARG A 221 6.05 -9.98 12.37
C ARG A 221 5.44 -11.38 12.54
N PRO A 222 6.05 -12.26 13.35
CA PRO A 222 5.37 -13.43 13.90
C PRO A 222 4.09 -13.01 14.65
N ARG A 223 3.05 -13.85 14.57
CA ARG A 223 1.74 -13.54 15.18
C ARG A 223 1.86 -13.24 16.67
N PHE A 224 2.68 -14.00 17.38
CA PHE A 224 2.88 -13.83 18.81
C PHE A 224 3.37 -12.41 19.13
N ASP A 225 4.39 -11.92 18.42
CA ASP A 225 4.96 -10.59 18.65
C ASP A 225 4.00 -9.47 18.27
N ALA A 226 3.28 -9.64 17.15
CA ALA A 226 2.26 -8.68 16.73
C ALA A 226 1.14 -8.56 17.78
N GLN A 227 0.55 -9.69 18.19
CA GLN A 227 -0.54 -9.72 19.15
C GLN A 227 -0.12 -9.13 20.49
N ARG A 228 1.07 -9.50 20.96
CA ARG A 228 1.63 -9.00 22.22
C ARG A 228 1.80 -7.48 22.22
N PHE A 229 2.39 -6.92 21.16
CA PHE A 229 2.52 -5.47 21.04
C PHE A 229 1.14 -4.79 21.08
N LEU A 230 0.16 -5.30 20.33
CA LEU A 230 -1.19 -4.73 20.29
C LEU A 230 -1.90 -4.77 21.64
N GLU A 231 -1.72 -5.85 22.40
CA GLU A 231 -2.27 -6.00 23.76
C GLU A 231 -1.60 -5.06 24.76
N GLU A 232 -0.26 -5.00 24.75
CA GLU A 232 0.52 -4.12 25.64
C GLU A 232 0.24 -2.63 25.38
N GLN A 233 0.02 -2.25 24.11
CA GLN A 233 -0.38 -0.89 23.74
C GLN A 233 -1.89 -0.64 23.86
N GLY A 234 -2.69 -1.66 24.20
CA GLY A 234 -4.13 -1.53 24.40
C GLY A 234 -4.94 -1.20 23.13
N ILE A 235 -4.46 -1.64 21.96
CA ILE A 235 -5.07 -1.35 20.64
C ILE A 235 -5.52 -2.59 19.88
N ALA A 236 -5.35 -3.80 20.43
CA ALA A 236 -5.72 -5.05 19.76
C ALA A 236 -7.20 -5.08 19.33
N ASP A 237 -8.09 -4.52 20.15
CA ASP A 237 -9.53 -4.49 19.88
C ASP A 237 -9.91 -3.54 18.75
N CYS A 238 -9.01 -2.66 18.29
CA CYS A 238 -9.25 -1.76 17.16
C CYS A 238 -9.28 -2.49 15.80
N PHE A 239 -8.71 -3.69 15.71
CA PHE A 239 -8.51 -4.41 14.45
C PHE A 239 -9.37 -5.65 14.38
N GLU A 240 -9.98 -5.89 13.22
CA GLU A 240 -10.80 -7.08 12.99
C GLU A 240 -9.96 -8.31 12.64
N GLN A 241 -8.81 -8.10 12.00
CA GLN A 241 -7.92 -9.14 11.53
C GLN A 241 -6.46 -8.74 11.71
N VAL A 242 -5.61 -9.72 12.00
CA VAL A 242 -4.16 -9.58 12.02
C VAL A 242 -3.58 -10.65 11.09
N ILE A 243 -3.10 -10.21 9.92
CA ILE A 243 -2.35 -11.05 9.00
C ILE A 243 -0.87 -10.95 9.38
N ALA A 244 -0.33 -12.06 9.85
CA ALA A 244 1.03 -12.18 10.37
C ALA A 244 1.90 -13.03 9.43
N LEU A 245 3.19 -13.15 9.76
CA LEU A 245 4.18 -13.90 8.99
C LEU A 245 3.74 -15.32 8.62
N GLU A 246 2.99 -15.97 9.51
CA GLU A 246 2.56 -17.36 9.35
C GLU A 246 1.39 -17.53 8.36
N ASP A 247 0.72 -16.45 7.96
CA ASP A 247 -0.46 -16.49 7.08
C ASP A 247 -0.13 -16.54 5.58
N GLY A 248 1.14 -16.43 5.20
CA GLY A 248 1.54 -16.44 3.80
C GLY A 248 2.97 -15.96 3.54
N PRO A 249 3.36 -15.84 2.27
CA PRO A 249 4.65 -15.25 1.92
C PRO A 249 4.74 -13.79 2.36
N SER A 250 5.95 -13.31 2.64
CA SER A 250 6.19 -11.92 3.04
C SER A 250 5.95 -10.95 1.88
N LYS A 251 5.52 -9.72 2.22
CA LYS A 251 5.55 -8.56 1.31
C LYS A 251 6.96 -8.47 0.67
N PRO A 252 7.09 -8.25 -0.65
CA PRO A 252 6.14 -7.63 -1.57
C PRO A 252 5.13 -8.58 -2.23
N ASP A 253 5.07 -9.86 -1.87
CA ASP A 253 4.03 -10.76 -2.38
C ASP A 253 2.63 -10.21 -2.01
N PRO A 254 1.64 -10.24 -2.92
CA PRO A 254 0.29 -9.74 -2.64
C PRO A 254 -0.59 -10.68 -1.80
N ALA A 255 -0.19 -11.94 -1.59
CA ALA A 255 -0.97 -12.93 -0.85
C ALA A 255 -1.38 -12.49 0.56
N PRO A 256 -0.53 -11.90 1.42
CA PRO A 256 -0.97 -11.44 2.75
C PRO A 256 -2.03 -10.33 2.67
N VAL A 257 -1.95 -9.44 1.69
CA VAL A 257 -2.98 -8.39 1.47
C VAL A 257 -4.29 -9.01 1.00
N ARG A 258 -4.24 -9.97 0.06
CA ARG A 258 -5.43 -10.70 -0.39
C ARG A 258 -6.06 -11.52 0.74
N CYS A 259 -5.24 -12.12 1.61
CA CYS A 259 -5.69 -12.84 2.79
C CYS A 259 -6.46 -11.92 3.75
N ALA A 260 -6.00 -10.68 3.98
CA ALA A 260 -6.75 -9.67 4.72
C ALA A 260 -8.11 -9.38 4.08
N LEU A 261 -8.15 -9.11 2.76
CA LEU A 261 -9.41 -8.85 2.04
C LEU A 261 -10.39 -10.01 2.18
N GLU A 262 -9.93 -11.25 1.97
CA GLU A 262 -10.74 -12.47 2.07
C GLU A 262 -11.29 -12.68 3.49
N ARG A 263 -10.44 -12.59 4.52
CA ARG A 263 -10.86 -12.80 5.92
C ARG A 263 -11.81 -11.71 6.41
N MET A 264 -11.67 -10.49 5.91
CA MET A 264 -12.60 -9.39 6.20
C MET A 264 -13.88 -9.48 5.34
N GLY A 265 -13.88 -10.23 4.24
CA GLY A 265 -15.00 -10.22 3.29
C GLY A 265 -15.19 -8.87 2.60
N VAL A 266 -14.09 -8.18 2.29
CA VAL A 266 -14.09 -6.89 1.58
C VAL A 266 -13.34 -7.02 0.26
N SER A 267 -13.59 -6.07 -0.63
CA SER A 267 -12.95 -6.02 -1.95
C SER A 267 -12.22 -4.71 -2.20
N ARG A 268 -12.61 -3.64 -1.49
CA ARG A 268 -12.09 -2.28 -1.66
C ARG A 268 -11.34 -1.88 -0.41
N ALA A 269 -10.03 -1.68 -0.51
CA ALA A 269 -9.23 -1.24 0.63
C ALA A 269 -8.13 -0.27 0.23
N TRP A 270 -7.60 0.42 1.24
CA TRP A 270 -6.30 1.08 1.16
C TRP A 270 -5.30 0.30 2.01
N MET A 271 -4.05 0.28 1.62
CA MET A 271 -2.96 -0.26 2.42
C MET A 271 -1.97 0.84 2.76
N VAL A 272 -1.70 0.98 4.05
CA VAL A 272 -0.83 1.99 4.62
C VAL A 272 0.45 1.31 5.10
N GLY A 273 1.60 1.72 4.55
CA GLY A 273 2.90 1.13 4.87
C GLY A 273 4.03 2.15 4.75
N ASP A 274 5.19 1.84 5.33
CA ASP A 274 6.39 2.68 5.31
C ASP A 274 7.46 2.18 4.33
N THR A 275 7.31 0.96 3.79
CA THR A 275 8.32 0.34 2.94
C THR A 275 7.93 0.26 1.45
N PRO A 276 8.91 0.15 0.54
CA PRO A 276 8.69 -0.25 -0.84
C PRO A 276 7.92 -1.58 -1.00
N ASP A 277 8.10 -2.52 -0.07
CA ASP A 277 7.47 -3.83 -0.14
C ASP A 277 5.95 -3.72 0.08
N ASP A 278 5.50 -2.81 0.95
CA ASP A 278 4.08 -2.50 1.16
C ASP A 278 3.42 -1.97 -0.11
N MET A 279 4.05 -0.97 -0.74
CA MET A 279 3.48 -0.31 -1.92
C MET A 279 3.33 -1.31 -3.06
N ARG A 280 4.32 -2.19 -3.23
CA ARG A 280 4.28 -3.25 -4.25
C ARG A 280 3.23 -4.32 -3.93
N SER A 281 3.15 -4.77 -2.68
CA SER A 281 2.18 -5.78 -2.26
C SER A 281 0.74 -5.28 -2.45
N ALA A 282 0.46 -4.06 -1.99
CA ALA A 282 -0.83 -3.39 -2.15
C ALA A 282 -1.24 -3.27 -3.63
N ARG A 283 -0.34 -2.73 -4.47
CA ARG A 283 -0.59 -2.57 -5.91
C ARG A 283 -0.85 -3.91 -6.59
N ALA A 284 -0.06 -4.94 -6.30
CA ALA A 284 -0.24 -6.27 -6.86
C ALA A 284 -1.52 -6.98 -6.36
N ALA A 285 -2.07 -6.54 -5.22
CA ALA A 285 -3.36 -6.98 -4.70
C ALA A 285 -4.55 -6.14 -5.22
N GLY A 286 -4.32 -5.06 -5.98
CA GLY A 286 -5.38 -4.15 -6.43
C GLY A 286 -5.89 -3.20 -5.35
N VAL A 287 -5.14 -3.05 -4.25
CA VAL A 287 -5.46 -2.21 -3.09
C VAL A 287 -4.71 -0.88 -3.22
N VAL A 288 -5.33 0.24 -2.87
CA VAL A 288 -4.72 1.58 -3.02
C VAL A 288 -3.49 1.69 -2.10
N PRO A 289 -2.27 1.86 -2.64
CA PRO A 289 -1.06 1.97 -1.83
C PRO A 289 -0.90 3.39 -1.26
N VAL A 290 -0.77 3.53 0.07
CA VAL A 290 -0.58 4.81 0.76
C VAL A 290 0.66 4.72 1.64
N GLY A 291 1.61 5.63 1.43
CA GLY A 291 2.85 5.67 2.20
C GLY A 291 2.73 6.50 3.47
N ILE A 292 3.40 6.09 4.55
CA ILE A 292 3.72 6.94 5.71
C ILE A 292 5.19 6.72 6.06
N PRO A 293 6.05 7.75 6.08
CA PRO A 293 7.45 7.57 6.45
C PRO A 293 7.60 7.06 7.89
N ALA A 294 8.48 6.09 8.10
CA ALA A 294 8.78 5.58 9.43
C ALA A 294 9.44 6.64 10.34
N PRO A 295 9.32 6.52 11.67
CA PRO A 295 10.08 7.34 12.58
C PRO A 295 11.59 7.26 12.31
N ASN A 296 12.23 8.43 12.29
CA ASN A 296 13.66 8.68 12.06
C ASN A 296 14.15 8.52 10.61
N ASP A 297 13.30 8.21 9.65
CA ASP A 297 13.68 8.28 8.24
C ASP A 297 13.71 9.73 7.75
N THR A 298 14.66 10.05 6.85
CA THR A 298 14.66 11.35 6.16
C THR A 298 13.41 11.43 5.29
N ARG A 299 12.52 12.39 5.60
CA ARG A 299 11.24 12.53 4.90
C ARG A 299 11.36 12.57 3.37
N GLU A 300 12.28 13.38 2.85
CA GLU A 300 12.48 13.53 1.40
C GLU A 300 12.89 12.20 0.74
N GLU A 301 13.77 11.45 1.38
CA GLU A 301 14.25 10.17 0.87
C GLU A 301 13.16 9.09 0.94
N ALA A 302 12.40 9.07 2.03
CA ALA A 302 11.27 8.17 2.23
C ALA A 302 10.15 8.44 1.21
N GLU A 303 9.74 9.71 1.05
CA GLU A 303 8.73 10.12 0.06
C GLU A 303 9.15 9.70 -1.35
N ARG A 304 10.38 10.02 -1.76
CA ARG A 304 10.92 9.64 -3.08
C ARG A 304 10.86 8.12 -3.30
N THR A 305 11.26 7.35 -2.28
CA THR A 305 11.31 5.89 -2.33
C THR A 305 9.92 5.26 -2.42
N LEU A 306 8.97 5.77 -1.63
CA LEU A 306 7.58 5.32 -1.61
C LEU A 306 6.87 5.64 -2.92
N PHE A 307 7.01 6.86 -3.45
CA PHE A 307 6.45 7.23 -4.76
C PHE A 307 7.05 6.38 -5.89
N ALA A 308 8.37 6.18 -5.90
CA ALA A 308 9.03 5.31 -6.89
C ALA A 308 8.53 3.86 -6.82
N SER A 309 8.06 3.42 -5.65
CA SER A 309 7.51 2.07 -5.43
C SER A 309 6.01 1.97 -5.71
N GLY A 310 5.36 3.08 -6.08
CA GLY A 310 3.96 3.11 -6.50
C GLY A 310 2.98 3.64 -5.46
N ALA A 311 3.43 4.30 -4.39
CA ALA A 311 2.53 4.99 -3.47
C ALA A 311 1.61 5.97 -4.24
N ALA A 312 0.31 5.89 -4.01
CA ALA A 312 -0.64 6.90 -4.49
C ALA A 312 -0.36 8.24 -3.82
N ARG A 313 -0.17 8.21 -2.50
CA ARG A 313 0.14 9.39 -1.70
C ARG A 313 1.04 9.00 -0.55
N VAL A 314 1.89 9.93 -0.12
CA VAL A 314 2.67 9.79 1.11
C VAL A 314 2.14 10.80 2.11
N LEU A 315 1.61 10.31 3.22
CA LEU A 315 1.00 11.09 4.30
C LEU A 315 2.00 11.29 5.44
N ARG A 316 1.73 12.26 6.31
CA ARG A 316 2.58 12.55 7.49
C ARG A 316 2.27 11.67 8.69
N SER A 317 1.01 11.24 8.83
CA SER A 317 0.53 10.51 9.99
C SER A 317 -0.83 9.86 9.70
N LEU A 318 -1.31 9.06 10.66
CA LEU A 318 -2.65 8.50 10.65
C LEU A 318 -3.76 9.57 10.79
N ASP A 319 -3.46 10.75 11.35
CA ASP A 319 -4.41 11.85 11.37
C ASP A 319 -4.63 12.44 9.96
N GLU A 320 -3.57 12.58 9.16
CA GLU A 320 -3.73 13.00 7.75
C GLU A 320 -4.49 11.94 6.94
N LEU A 321 -4.38 10.65 7.31
CA LEU A 321 -5.18 9.59 6.71
C LEU A 321 -6.69 9.80 6.97
N LEU A 322 -7.08 10.24 8.17
CA LEU A 322 -8.47 10.59 8.47
C LEU A 322 -8.97 11.73 7.58
N GLU A 323 -8.14 12.73 7.29
CA GLU A 323 -8.53 13.86 6.43
C GLU A 323 -8.76 13.43 4.97
N VAL A 324 -7.99 12.46 4.49
CA VAL A 324 -8.07 11.97 3.11
C VAL A 324 -9.15 10.90 2.93
N LEU A 325 -9.44 10.11 3.97
CA LEU A 325 -10.50 9.10 3.91
C LEU A 325 -11.85 9.74 3.52
N PRO A 326 -12.65 9.10 2.65
CA PRO A 326 -14.01 9.54 2.38
C PRO A 326 -14.87 9.64 3.63
N SER A 327 -15.66 10.71 3.70
CA SER A 327 -16.63 10.95 4.76
C SER A 327 -17.73 9.89 4.76
#